data_AF-A0A078BF45-F1
#
_entry.id   AF-A0A078BF45-F1
#
_cell.length_a   1.000
_cell.length_b   1.000
_cell.length_c   1.000
_cell.angle_alpha   90.00
_cell.angle_beta   90.00
_cell.angle_gamma   90.00
#
_symmetry.space_group_name_H-M   'P 1'
#
loop_
_entity.id
_entity.type
_entity.pdbx_description
1 polymer ?
#
loop_
_entity_poly.entity_id
_entity_poly.type
_entity_poly.pdbx_seq_one_letter_code
_entity_poly.pdbx_strand_id
1 'polypeptide(L)'
;MHPMKTLPLTLSALALAAACTTAQAETLTVFAAGTLGKTFTTLARGFEKLHPGVTVQPQFGGSVKMVKQVTVLHQPADVVAVADYSVIPKYMFKGDEGNKPTADWSIGFLGNAITFIYTPKSKGAKEINADNWWKILSEPGVQIGRSNPNTDPSGYQTLQMLDLAGRYYKQPDLEAKVLANSPESNMRDTETDLISALQLGQIDYLAIYRSDAVQHHMESIDLPPQINLSDPKYDADYAKASAKTKNGELSGRPIIYAVTIPTTAPHPKLAQEFIAYLLGPAEQKVIAANGFIPLKQPYAMNRDKVPADLRKLTVAWPK
;
A
#
# COMPACT_ATOMS: atom_id res chain seq x y z
N MET A 1 -12.86 85.38 -38.78
CA MET A 1 -12.01 84.79 -37.72
C MET A 1 -12.90 84.38 -36.57
N HIS A 2 -13.27 83.10 -36.44
CA HIS A 2 -13.75 82.41 -35.22
C HIS A 2 -13.50 80.90 -35.44
N PRO A 3 -13.01 80.14 -34.43
CA PRO A 3 -12.33 78.86 -34.65
C PRO A 3 -13.26 77.64 -34.64
N MET A 4 -12.83 76.60 -35.39
CA MET A 4 -13.37 75.23 -35.37
C MET A 4 -13.37 74.67 -33.94
N LYS A 5 -14.51 74.15 -33.49
CA LYS A 5 -14.61 73.28 -32.31
C LYS A 5 -14.78 71.84 -32.79
N THR A 6 -13.75 71.04 -32.59
CA THR A 6 -13.74 69.59 -32.75
C THR A 6 -14.51 68.95 -31.58
N LEU A 7 -15.48 68.09 -31.89
CA LEU A 7 -16.26 67.33 -30.92
C LEU A 7 -15.61 65.94 -30.77
N PRO A 8 -15.16 65.50 -29.57
CA PRO A 8 -14.58 64.18 -29.41
C PRO A 8 -15.67 63.12 -29.30
N LEU A 9 -15.55 62.08 -30.13
CA LEU A 9 -16.34 60.86 -30.09
C LEU A 9 -15.84 60.01 -28.91
N THR A 10 -16.60 59.93 -27.81
CA THR A 10 -16.28 59.04 -26.69
C THR A 10 -16.74 57.62 -27.00
N LEU A 11 -15.79 56.76 -27.35
CA LEU A 11 -15.98 55.32 -27.49
C LEU A 11 -15.94 54.67 -26.10
N SER A 12 -17.10 54.34 -25.52
CA SER A 12 -17.16 53.54 -24.28
C SER A 12 -16.85 52.09 -24.60
N ALA A 13 -15.60 51.67 -24.37
CA ALA A 13 -15.21 50.27 -24.38
C ALA A 13 -15.62 49.60 -23.05
N LEU A 14 -16.57 48.68 -23.11
CA LEU A 14 -16.96 47.83 -22.00
C LEU A 14 -15.88 46.75 -21.81
N ALA A 15 -14.92 46.99 -20.92
CA ALA A 15 -13.90 46.00 -20.56
C ALA A 15 -14.53 44.95 -19.64
N LEU A 16 -14.91 43.80 -20.21
CA LEU A 16 -15.23 42.60 -19.45
C LEU A 16 -13.93 42.02 -18.87
N ALA A 17 -13.55 42.47 -17.67
CA ALA A 17 -12.45 41.86 -16.93
C ALA A 17 -12.90 40.47 -16.46
N ALA A 18 -12.65 39.46 -17.28
CA ALA A 18 -12.69 38.07 -16.83
C ALA A 18 -11.58 37.92 -15.78
N ALA A 19 -11.96 37.89 -14.51
CA ALA A 19 -11.08 37.51 -13.42
C ALA A 19 -10.66 36.05 -13.64
N CYS A 20 -9.57 35.85 -14.38
CA CYS A 20 -8.89 34.58 -14.46
C CYS A 20 -8.19 34.41 -13.11
N THR A 21 -8.90 33.88 -12.11
CA THR A 21 -8.26 33.33 -10.92
C THR A 21 -7.38 32.19 -11.39
N THR A 22 -6.07 32.44 -11.49
CA THR A 22 -5.07 31.40 -11.65
C THR A 22 -5.23 30.47 -10.46
N ALA A 23 -5.84 29.30 -10.67
CA ALA A 23 -5.91 28.26 -9.66
C ALA A 23 -4.47 27.98 -9.20
N GLN A 24 -4.20 28.17 -7.91
CA GLN A 24 -2.89 27.91 -7.34
C GLN A 24 -2.60 26.42 -7.50
N ALA A 25 -1.39 26.08 -7.95
CA ALA A 25 -1.02 24.68 -8.09
C ALA A 25 -1.03 24.01 -6.70
N GLU A 26 -1.81 22.95 -6.55
CA GLU A 26 -1.94 22.19 -5.30
C GLU A 26 -1.10 20.91 -5.40
N THR A 27 -0.42 20.55 -4.31
CA THR A 27 0.35 19.30 -4.23
C THR A 27 -0.30 18.38 -3.22
N LEU A 28 -0.76 17.21 -3.68
CA LEU A 28 -1.30 16.15 -2.85
C LEU A 28 -0.18 15.18 -2.45
N THR A 29 0.25 15.24 -1.19
CA THR A 29 1.30 14.35 -0.66
C THR A 29 0.72 13.03 -0.19
N VAL A 30 1.20 11.92 -0.74
CA VAL A 30 0.69 10.57 -0.43
C VAL A 30 1.81 9.71 0.14
N PHE A 31 1.66 9.18 1.35
CA PHE A 31 2.57 8.16 1.89
C PHE A 31 1.92 6.78 1.78
N ALA A 32 2.56 5.87 1.05
CA ALA A 32 1.94 4.61 0.67
C ALA A 32 2.89 3.41 0.82
N ALA A 33 2.31 2.22 1.03
CA ALA A 33 3.05 0.97 1.02
C ALA A 33 3.84 0.78 -0.30
N GLY A 34 5.03 0.17 -0.23
CA GLY A 34 5.91 -0.09 -1.37
C GLY A 34 5.19 -0.77 -2.55
N THR A 35 4.45 -1.84 -2.27
CA THR A 35 3.62 -2.59 -3.24
C THR A 35 2.60 -1.77 -4.01
N LEU A 36 2.15 -0.63 -3.46
CA LEU A 36 1.21 0.25 -4.17
C LEU A 36 1.91 1.08 -5.25
N GLY A 37 3.24 1.11 -5.29
CA GLY A 37 4.09 1.93 -6.16
C GLY A 37 3.58 2.10 -7.58
N LYS A 38 3.64 1.03 -8.38
CA LYS A 38 3.24 1.05 -9.80
C LYS A 38 1.78 1.46 -9.99
N THR A 39 0.90 0.96 -9.12
CA THR A 39 -0.54 1.20 -9.20
C THR A 39 -0.88 2.65 -8.88
N PHE A 40 -0.37 3.18 -7.76
CA PHE A 40 -0.62 4.55 -7.33
C PHE A 40 0.04 5.56 -8.28
N THR A 41 1.21 5.28 -8.84
CA THR A 41 1.78 6.14 -9.90
C THR A 41 0.87 6.21 -11.13
N THR A 42 0.26 5.09 -11.52
CA THR A 42 -0.67 5.06 -12.66
C THR A 42 -1.95 5.83 -12.34
N LEU A 43 -2.52 5.59 -11.16
CA LEU A 43 -3.75 6.24 -10.71
C LEU A 43 -3.56 7.75 -10.49
N ALA A 44 -2.42 8.17 -9.92
CA ALA A 44 -2.03 9.56 -9.75
C ALA A 44 -2.07 10.33 -11.07
N ARG A 45 -1.43 9.81 -12.13
CA ARG A 45 -1.47 10.43 -13.47
C ARG A 45 -2.88 10.55 -14.04
N GLY A 46 -3.76 9.59 -13.73
CA GLY A 46 -5.17 9.66 -14.12
C GLY A 46 -5.92 10.76 -13.35
N PHE A 47 -5.68 10.86 -12.04
CA PHE A 47 -6.26 11.89 -11.19
C PHE A 47 -5.82 13.31 -11.60
N GLU A 48 -4.53 13.53 -11.86
CA GLU A 48 -3.97 14.81 -12.32
C GLU A 48 -4.59 15.28 -13.63
N LYS A 49 -4.92 14.37 -14.56
CA LYS A 49 -5.61 14.71 -15.80
C LYS A 49 -7.04 15.21 -15.57
N LEU A 50 -7.69 14.71 -14.53
CA LEU A 50 -9.06 15.11 -14.15
C LEU A 50 -9.08 16.39 -13.30
N HIS A 51 -7.96 16.76 -12.69
CA HIS A 51 -7.84 17.90 -11.78
C HIS A 51 -6.70 18.84 -12.22
N PRO A 52 -6.93 19.70 -13.23
CA PRO A 52 -5.92 20.65 -13.69
C PRO A 52 -5.41 21.54 -12.53
N GLY A 53 -4.09 21.65 -12.41
CA GLY A 53 -3.45 22.39 -11.31
C GLY A 53 -3.10 21.54 -10.09
N VAL A 54 -3.48 20.25 -10.05
CA VAL A 54 -3.06 19.31 -9.01
C VAL A 54 -1.85 18.50 -9.45
N THR A 55 -0.89 18.33 -8.53
CA THR A 55 0.20 17.35 -8.65
C THR A 55 0.12 16.36 -7.50
N VAL A 56 0.13 15.06 -7.79
CA VAL A 56 0.12 14.00 -6.78
C VAL A 56 1.56 13.52 -6.56
N GLN A 57 2.06 13.64 -5.33
CA GLN A 57 3.43 13.28 -4.96
C GLN A 57 3.42 12.09 -4.01
N PRO A 58 3.42 10.84 -4.53
CA PRO A 58 3.51 9.67 -3.69
C PRO A 58 4.95 9.40 -3.26
N GLN A 59 5.11 9.01 -2.00
CA GLN A 59 6.32 8.42 -1.44
C GLN A 59 5.99 7.01 -0.97
N PHE A 60 6.85 6.06 -1.34
CA PHE A 60 6.60 4.64 -1.11
C PHE A 60 7.61 4.04 -0.13
N GLY A 61 7.16 3.11 0.69
CA GLY A 61 8.03 2.30 1.55
C GLY A 61 7.24 1.41 2.51
N GLY A 62 7.93 0.83 3.49
CA GLY A 62 7.28 -0.01 4.49
C GLY A 62 6.17 0.73 5.24
N SER A 63 5.00 0.09 5.41
CA SER A 63 3.81 0.80 5.93
C SER A 63 4.01 1.39 7.33
N VAL A 64 4.77 0.72 8.21
CA VAL A 64 5.08 1.25 9.54
C VAL A 64 6.00 2.46 9.42
N LYS A 65 7.00 2.41 8.52
CA LYS A 65 7.87 3.56 8.22
C LYS A 65 7.06 4.74 7.69
N MET A 66 6.13 4.52 6.75
CA MET A 66 5.27 5.56 6.17
C MET A 66 4.38 6.22 7.22
N VAL A 67 3.77 5.44 8.11
CA VAL A 67 2.97 6.02 9.21
C VAL A 67 3.85 6.80 10.18
N LYS A 68 5.06 6.33 10.50
CA LYS A 68 6.01 7.05 11.37
C LYS A 68 6.50 8.38 10.78
N GLN A 69 6.52 8.54 9.46
CA GLN A 69 6.76 9.86 8.85
C GLN A 69 5.73 10.89 9.35
N VAL A 70 4.47 10.48 9.53
CA VAL A 70 3.39 11.36 10.00
C VAL A 70 3.34 11.43 11.53
N THR A 71 3.35 10.28 12.20
CA THR A 71 3.07 10.20 13.64
C THR A 71 4.25 10.63 14.52
N VAL A 72 5.49 10.40 14.06
CA VAL A 72 6.71 10.69 14.82
C VAL A 72 7.50 11.85 14.21
N LEU A 73 7.66 11.86 12.90
CA LEU A 73 8.45 12.90 12.21
C LEU A 73 7.64 14.12 11.80
N HIS A 74 6.31 14.09 12.02
CA HIS A 74 5.38 15.18 11.71
C HIS A 74 5.46 15.71 10.28
N GLN A 75 5.85 14.85 9.33
CA GLN A 75 5.86 15.19 7.91
C GLN A 75 4.41 15.40 7.43
N PRO A 76 4.15 16.45 6.65
CA PRO A 76 2.82 16.70 6.11
C PRO A 76 2.46 15.61 5.08
N ALA A 77 1.29 15.00 5.27
CA ALA A 77 0.72 14.04 4.33
C ALA A 77 -0.78 14.27 4.21
N ASP A 78 -1.29 14.22 2.99
CA ASP A 78 -2.71 14.33 2.69
C ASP A 78 -3.39 12.96 2.75
N VAL A 79 -2.69 11.91 2.34
CA VAL A 79 -3.18 10.54 2.30
C VAL A 79 -2.14 9.58 2.84
N VAL A 80 -2.56 8.65 3.67
CA VAL A 80 -1.74 7.52 4.14
C VAL A 80 -2.40 6.21 3.73
N ALA A 81 -1.67 5.36 3.00
CA ALA A 81 -2.14 4.05 2.54
C ALA A 81 -1.19 2.92 2.96
N VAL A 82 -1.70 1.92 3.68
CA VAL A 82 -0.90 0.85 4.31
C VAL A 82 -1.30 -0.53 3.77
N ALA A 83 -0.35 -1.47 3.75
CA ALA A 83 -0.56 -2.87 3.32
C ALA A 83 -1.17 -3.78 4.41
N ASP A 84 -1.23 -3.29 5.65
CA ASP A 84 -1.95 -3.92 6.75
C ASP A 84 -2.84 -2.87 7.41
N TYR A 85 -4.16 -3.08 7.30
CA TYR A 85 -5.18 -2.16 7.83
C TYR A 85 -4.99 -1.82 9.31
N SER A 86 -4.40 -2.72 10.11
CA SER A 86 -4.22 -2.54 11.55
C SER A 86 -3.13 -1.54 11.91
N VAL A 87 -2.24 -1.20 10.97
CA VAL A 87 -1.20 -0.18 11.18
C VAL A 87 -1.82 1.18 11.48
N ILE A 88 -2.89 1.58 10.77
CA ILE A 88 -3.55 2.87 11.00
C ILE A 88 -4.15 2.95 12.43
N PRO A 89 -5.01 2.02 12.89
CA PRO A 89 -5.49 2.04 14.27
C PRO A 89 -4.40 1.94 15.33
N LYS A 90 -3.33 1.17 15.07
CA LYS A 90 -2.25 0.98 16.04
C LYS A 90 -1.48 2.28 16.30
N TYR A 91 -1.11 3.01 15.25
CA TYR A 91 -0.17 4.13 15.33
C TYR A 91 -0.84 5.50 15.17
N MET A 92 -1.97 5.59 14.44
CA MET A 92 -2.61 6.88 14.15
C MET A 92 -3.85 7.14 15.01
N PHE A 93 -4.62 6.12 15.43
CA PHE A 93 -5.81 6.34 16.27
C PHE A 93 -5.47 6.50 17.75
N LYS A 94 -4.43 5.81 18.21
CA LYS A 94 -3.99 5.84 19.60
C LYS A 94 -2.91 6.90 19.86
N GLY A 95 -2.30 7.42 18.79
CA GLY A 95 -1.01 8.10 18.87
C GLY A 95 0.15 7.11 18.88
N ASP A 96 1.36 7.61 18.64
CA ASP A 96 2.60 6.82 18.55
C ASP A 96 3.70 7.51 19.32
N GLU A 97 4.51 6.76 20.08
CA GLU A 97 5.66 7.28 20.84
C GLU A 97 5.35 8.52 21.72
N GLY A 98 4.15 8.58 22.31
CA GLY A 98 3.70 9.71 23.14
C GLY A 98 3.09 10.88 22.36
N ASN A 99 3.06 10.82 21.04
CA ASN A 99 2.41 11.82 20.18
C ASN A 99 0.90 11.60 20.11
N LYS A 100 0.16 12.66 19.75
CA LYS A 100 -1.30 12.65 19.67
C LYS A 100 -1.81 11.80 18.49
N PRO A 101 -3.05 11.29 18.56
CA PRO A 101 -3.72 10.69 17.41
C PRO A 101 -3.72 11.59 16.17
N THR A 102 -3.39 11.01 15.02
CA THR A 102 -3.33 11.69 13.72
C THR A 102 -4.37 11.17 12.73
N ALA A 103 -5.20 10.21 13.09
CA ALA A 103 -6.38 9.79 12.33
C ALA A 103 -7.41 9.19 13.29
N ASP A 104 -8.66 9.06 12.86
CA ASP A 104 -9.69 8.40 13.67
C ASP A 104 -10.69 7.59 12.86
N TRP A 105 -10.42 7.36 11.58
CA TRP A 105 -11.12 6.44 10.69
C TRP A 105 -10.14 5.85 9.67
N SER A 106 -10.53 4.78 8.99
CA SER A 106 -9.79 4.23 7.85
C SER A 106 -10.73 3.46 6.93
N ILE A 107 -10.35 3.32 5.66
CA ILE A 107 -11.09 2.55 4.67
C ILE A 107 -10.21 1.43 4.14
N GLY A 108 -10.62 0.18 4.33
CA GLY A 108 -10.04 -1.00 3.69
C GLY A 108 -10.62 -1.14 2.29
N PHE A 109 -9.76 -1.24 1.26
CA PHE A 109 -10.22 -1.09 -0.13
C PHE A 109 -9.75 -2.19 -1.10
N LEU A 110 -8.69 -2.92 -0.78
CA LEU A 110 -8.21 -4.05 -1.57
C LEU A 110 -7.51 -5.07 -0.67
N GLY A 111 -7.37 -6.30 -1.14
CA GLY A 111 -6.61 -7.37 -0.50
C GLY A 111 -5.42 -7.83 -1.33
N ASN A 112 -4.63 -8.73 -0.76
CA ASN A 112 -3.47 -9.32 -1.42
C ASN A 112 -3.16 -10.72 -0.84
N ALA A 113 -2.09 -11.36 -1.30
CA ALA A 113 -1.64 -12.65 -0.79
C ALA A 113 -0.12 -12.65 -0.67
N ILE A 114 0.44 -13.11 0.46
CA ILE A 114 1.88 -13.35 0.58
C ILE A 114 2.26 -14.57 -0.26
N THR A 115 3.42 -14.51 -0.89
CA THR A 115 4.03 -15.57 -1.69
C THR A 115 5.57 -15.40 -1.71
N PHE A 116 6.24 -16.28 -2.44
CA PHE A 116 7.59 -16.04 -2.93
C PHE A 116 7.54 -15.90 -4.44
N ILE A 117 8.23 -14.88 -4.97
CA ILE A 117 8.46 -14.76 -6.41
C ILE A 117 9.87 -15.18 -6.77
N TYR A 118 10.03 -15.67 -8.00
CA TYR A 118 11.30 -16.18 -8.50
C TYR A 118 11.43 -16.01 -10.01
N THR A 119 12.59 -16.42 -10.55
CA THR A 119 12.87 -16.38 -11.98
C THR A 119 13.28 -17.78 -12.47
N PRO A 120 13.31 -18.03 -13.78
CA PRO A 120 13.86 -19.27 -14.32
C PRO A 120 15.34 -19.53 -13.98
N LYS A 121 16.07 -18.51 -13.51
CA LYS A 121 17.48 -18.62 -13.07
C LYS A 121 17.61 -19.08 -11.61
N SER A 122 16.53 -19.02 -10.84
CA SER A 122 16.53 -19.33 -9.42
C SER A 122 16.80 -20.81 -9.18
N LYS A 123 17.57 -21.13 -8.14
CA LYS A 123 17.84 -22.53 -7.74
C LYS A 123 16.55 -23.29 -7.47
N GLY A 124 16.35 -24.44 -8.11
CA GLY A 124 15.14 -25.26 -7.96
C GLY A 124 13.90 -24.76 -8.71
N ALA A 125 14.00 -23.70 -9.53
CA ALA A 125 12.85 -23.08 -10.21
C ALA A 125 12.02 -24.03 -11.09
N LYS A 126 12.63 -25.10 -11.63
CA LYS A 126 11.94 -26.08 -12.48
C LYS A 126 11.14 -27.12 -11.69
N GLU A 127 11.44 -27.25 -10.40
CA GLU A 127 10.89 -28.30 -9.53
C GLU A 127 9.92 -27.74 -8.49
N ILE A 128 10.06 -26.45 -8.16
CA ILE A 128 9.30 -25.79 -7.10
C ILE A 128 7.81 -25.68 -7.45
N ASN A 129 6.96 -25.98 -6.47
CA ASN A 129 5.50 -25.89 -6.55
C ASN A 129 4.87 -25.78 -5.14
N ALA A 130 3.54 -25.71 -5.08
CA ALA A 130 2.78 -25.56 -3.84
C ALA A 130 2.98 -26.68 -2.79
N ASP A 131 3.44 -27.86 -3.20
CA ASP A 131 3.59 -29.03 -2.32
C ASP A 131 5.01 -29.20 -1.77
N ASN A 132 6.01 -28.64 -2.45
CA ASN A 132 7.43 -28.83 -2.11
C ASN A 132 8.21 -27.54 -1.89
N TRP A 133 7.60 -26.35 -2.03
CA TRP A 133 8.32 -25.08 -1.97
C TRP A 133 9.22 -24.94 -0.75
N TRP A 134 8.74 -25.32 0.43
CA TRP A 134 9.50 -25.20 1.66
C TRP A 134 10.74 -26.12 1.68
N LYS A 135 10.73 -27.24 0.93
CA LYS A 135 11.91 -28.11 0.78
C LYS A 135 12.98 -27.36 0.01
N ILE A 136 12.60 -26.85 -1.17
CA ILE A 136 13.49 -26.13 -2.08
C ILE A 136 14.04 -24.88 -1.38
N LEU A 137 13.17 -24.08 -0.75
CA LEU A 137 13.60 -22.88 -0.03
C LEU A 137 14.50 -23.17 1.18
N SER A 138 14.51 -24.40 1.70
CA SER A 138 15.36 -24.83 2.81
C SER A 138 16.70 -25.43 2.34
N GLU A 139 16.94 -25.58 1.04
CA GLU A 139 18.18 -26.17 0.54
C GLU A 139 19.39 -25.26 0.80
N PRO A 140 20.51 -25.79 1.32
CA PRO A 140 21.70 -24.99 1.56
C PRO A 140 22.16 -24.23 0.32
N GLY A 141 22.35 -22.92 0.48
CA GLY A 141 22.85 -22.05 -0.58
C GLY A 141 21.76 -21.34 -1.39
N VAL A 142 20.48 -21.66 -1.21
CA VAL A 142 19.39 -20.81 -1.72
C VAL A 142 19.46 -19.44 -1.07
N GLN A 143 19.26 -18.38 -1.85
CA GLN A 143 19.28 -17.00 -1.38
C GLN A 143 17.87 -16.40 -1.39
N ILE A 144 17.36 -16.01 -0.22
CA ILE A 144 16.01 -15.49 -0.06
C ILE A 144 16.05 -14.04 0.41
N GLY A 145 15.51 -13.15 -0.41
CA GLY A 145 15.24 -11.76 -0.04
C GLY A 145 13.92 -11.61 0.72
N ARG A 146 13.86 -10.65 1.64
CA ARG A 146 12.63 -10.25 2.35
C ARG A 146 12.71 -8.81 2.83
N SER A 147 11.58 -8.22 3.22
CA SER A 147 11.59 -6.93 3.90
C SER A 147 11.76 -7.05 5.42
N ASN A 148 12.09 -5.91 6.03
CA ASN A 148 12.31 -5.77 7.46
C ASN A 148 10.97 -5.80 8.21
N PRO A 149 10.75 -6.78 9.11
CA PRO A 149 9.48 -6.94 9.85
C PRO A 149 9.23 -5.80 10.85
N ASN A 150 10.20 -4.93 11.10
CA ASN A 150 10.01 -3.77 11.97
C ASN A 150 9.45 -2.55 11.23
N THR A 151 9.58 -2.49 9.90
CA THR A 151 9.21 -1.32 9.09
C THR A 151 8.11 -1.62 8.10
N ASP A 152 7.94 -2.87 7.68
CA ASP A 152 7.11 -3.25 6.55
C ASP A 152 6.23 -4.48 6.81
N PRO A 153 4.91 -4.42 6.46
CA PRO A 153 4.02 -5.56 6.55
C PRO A 153 4.46 -6.83 5.85
N SER A 154 5.07 -6.74 4.66
CA SER A 154 5.50 -7.94 3.94
C SER A 154 6.46 -8.79 4.79
N GLY A 155 7.34 -8.11 5.55
CA GLY A 155 8.35 -8.74 6.38
C GLY A 155 7.75 -9.55 7.53
N TYR A 156 6.84 -8.95 8.31
CA TYR A 156 6.22 -9.67 9.43
C TYR A 156 5.11 -10.63 8.97
N GLN A 157 4.42 -10.34 7.87
CA GLN A 157 3.44 -11.25 7.27
C GLN A 157 4.11 -12.49 6.67
N THR A 158 5.34 -12.37 6.16
CA THR A 158 6.17 -13.53 5.78
C THR A 158 6.43 -14.44 6.98
N LEU A 159 6.79 -13.88 8.14
CA LEU A 159 7.02 -14.67 9.36
C LEU A 159 5.72 -15.35 9.83
N GLN A 160 4.60 -14.64 9.83
CA GLN A 160 3.28 -15.21 10.13
C GLN A 160 2.92 -16.35 9.18
N MET A 161 3.13 -16.17 7.88
CA MET A 161 2.88 -17.20 6.86
C MET A 161 3.79 -18.42 7.06
N LEU A 162 5.07 -18.25 7.40
CA LEU A 162 5.99 -19.37 7.65
C LEU A 162 5.58 -20.18 8.90
N ASP A 163 5.14 -19.52 9.98
CA ASP A 163 4.59 -20.19 11.17
C ASP A 163 3.29 -20.95 10.84
N LEU A 164 2.38 -20.36 10.04
CA LEU A 164 1.21 -21.08 9.52
C LEU A 164 1.60 -22.28 8.65
N ALA A 165 2.60 -22.13 7.79
CA ALA A 165 3.10 -23.19 6.93
C ALA A 165 3.66 -24.36 7.73
N GLY A 166 4.42 -24.10 8.80
CA GLY A 166 4.93 -25.15 9.69
C GLY A 166 3.81 -26.01 10.28
N ARG A 167 2.69 -25.39 10.65
CA ARG A 167 1.48 -26.10 11.12
C ARG A 167 0.77 -26.84 9.98
N TYR A 168 0.57 -26.18 8.84
CA TYR A 168 -0.16 -26.71 7.70
C TYR A 168 0.51 -27.96 7.12
N TYR A 169 1.83 -27.91 6.90
CA TYR A 169 2.61 -29.02 6.34
C TYR A 169 3.13 -30.01 7.39
N LYS A 170 2.82 -29.79 8.67
CA LYS A 170 3.31 -30.59 9.82
C LYS A 170 4.84 -30.66 9.85
N GLN A 171 5.49 -29.53 9.58
CA GLN A 171 6.94 -29.34 9.57
C GLN A 171 7.30 -28.28 10.62
N PRO A 172 7.53 -28.65 11.90
CA PRO A 172 7.71 -27.69 12.99
C PRO A 172 8.98 -26.83 12.85
N ASP A 173 9.96 -27.25 12.04
CA ASP A 173 11.20 -26.52 11.79
C ASP A 173 11.23 -25.76 10.45
N LEU A 174 10.09 -25.71 9.74
CA LEU A 174 9.97 -25.08 8.42
C LEU A 174 10.40 -23.62 8.43
N GLU A 175 9.84 -22.82 9.35
CA GLU A 175 10.17 -21.40 9.45
C GLU A 175 11.67 -21.20 9.66
N ALA A 176 12.26 -21.91 10.62
CA ALA A 176 13.69 -21.80 10.94
C ALA A 176 14.57 -22.18 9.75
N LYS A 177 14.22 -23.24 9.01
CA LYS A 177 14.99 -23.70 7.84
C LYS A 177 14.91 -22.74 6.66
N VAL A 178 13.73 -22.20 6.36
CA VAL A 178 13.58 -21.20 5.28
C VAL A 178 14.32 -19.91 5.66
N LEU A 179 14.20 -19.46 6.92
CA LEU A 179 14.88 -18.24 7.38
C LEU A 179 16.41 -18.37 7.45
N ALA A 180 16.95 -19.58 7.57
CA ALA A 180 18.39 -19.81 7.46
C ALA A 180 18.97 -19.37 6.10
N ASN A 181 18.13 -19.35 5.05
CA ASN A 181 18.47 -18.87 3.70
C ASN A 181 18.08 -17.40 3.45
N SER A 182 17.58 -16.68 4.48
CA SER A 182 17.20 -15.26 4.40
C SER A 182 17.99 -14.40 5.40
N PRO A 183 19.32 -14.27 5.21
CA PRO A 183 20.18 -13.50 6.11
C PRO A 183 19.85 -12.01 6.09
N GLU A 184 20.27 -11.27 7.12
CA GLU A 184 20.05 -9.82 7.21
C GLU A 184 20.63 -9.05 6.00
N SER A 185 21.70 -9.55 5.37
CA SER A 185 22.27 -8.97 4.14
C SER A 185 21.29 -8.94 2.96
N ASN A 186 20.32 -9.88 2.95
CA ASN A 186 19.27 -9.99 1.94
C ASN A 186 17.97 -9.33 2.40
N MET A 187 18.01 -8.52 3.46
CA MET A 187 16.87 -7.76 3.96
C MET A 187 16.93 -6.30 3.51
N ARG A 188 15.78 -5.71 3.18
CA ARG A 188 15.62 -4.27 2.89
C ARG A 188 14.46 -3.68 3.67
N ASP A 189 14.35 -2.35 3.68
CA ASP A 189 13.26 -1.65 4.37
C ASP A 189 11.89 -2.03 3.79
N THR A 190 11.80 -2.17 2.47
CA THR A 190 10.64 -2.68 1.72
C THR A 190 11.15 -3.73 0.73
N GLU A 191 10.34 -4.74 0.51
CA GLU A 191 10.57 -5.88 -0.36
C GLU A 191 10.73 -5.48 -1.84
N THR A 192 10.06 -4.40 -2.28
CA THR A 192 10.15 -3.93 -3.66
C THR A 192 11.57 -3.48 -4.03
N ASP A 193 12.41 -3.12 -3.05
CA ASP A 193 13.82 -2.75 -3.27
C ASP A 193 14.69 -3.95 -3.69
N LEU A 194 14.20 -5.18 -3.53
CA LEU A 194 14.91 -6.42 -3.85
C LEU A 194 14.55 -7.00 -5.24
N ILE A 195 13.60 -6.40 -5.96
CA ILE A 195 13.14 -6.89 -7.27
C ILE A 195 14.29 -6.97 -8.28
N SER A 196 15.12 -5.93 -8.35
CA SER A 196 16.28 -5.91 -9.25
C SER A 196 17.32 -6.97 -8.86
N ALA A 197 17.53 -7.21 -7.56
CA ALA A 197 18.45 -8.24 -7.09
C ALA A 197 17.99 -9.64 -7.53
N LEU A 198 16.68 -9.90 -7.49
CA LEU A 198 16.10 -11.14 -8.00
C LEU A 198 16.25 -11.27 -9.52
N GLN A 199 15.94 -10.21 -10.30
CA GLN A 199 16.08 -10.22 -11.76
C GLN A 199 17.52 -10.50 -12.22
N LEU A 200 18.48 -9.97 -11.47
CA LEU A 200 19.91 -10.15 -11.71
C LEU A 200 20.45 -11.49 -11.17
N GLY A 201 19.64 -12.28 -10.46
CA GLY A 201 20.05 -13.56 -9.87
C GLY A 201 20.98 -13.43 -8.66
N GLN A 202 20.99 -12.27 -8.00
CA GLN A 202 21.71 -12.05 -6.73
C GLN A 202 21.00 -12.74 -5.56
N ILE A 203 19.68 -12.89 -5.67
CA ILE A 203 18.85 -13.75 -4.82
C ILE A 203 18.05 -14.71 -5.70
N ASP A 204 17.70 -15.87 -5.16
CA ASP A 204 16.91 -16.89 -5.85
C ASP A 204 15.40 -16.65 -5.68
N TYR A 205 14.97 -16.26 -4.49
CA TYR A 205 13.57 -16.04 -4.16
C TYR A 205 13.39 -14.73 -3.40
N LEU A 206 12.23 -14.11 -3.56
CA LEU A 206 11.85 -12.91 -2.79
C LEU A 206 10.50 -13.15 -2.12
N ALA A 207 10.46 -13.07 -0.79
CA ALA A 207 9.21 -13.05 -0.03
C ALA A 207 8.51 -11.71 -0.22
N ILE A 208 7.30 -11.74 -0.79
CA ILE A 208 6.56 -10.57 -1.29
C ILE A 208 5.10 -10.95 -1.52
N TYR A 209 4.34 -10.12 -2.23
CA TYR A 209 2.95 -10.39 -2.55
C TYR A 209 2.73 -10.85 -3.99
N ARG A 210 1.59 -11.54 -4.20
CA ARG A 210 1.12 -11.99 -5.51
C ARG A 210 0.92 -10.83 -6.48
N SER A 211 0.51 -9.64 -6.00
CA SER A 211 0.38 -8.45 -6.85
C SER A 211 1.69 -8.08 -7.55
N ASP A 212 2.82 -8.20 -6.85
CA ASP A 212 4.12 -7.84 -7.41
C ASP A 212 4.55 -8.85 -8.48
N ALA A 213 4.23 -10.14 -8.30
CA ALA A 213 4.44 -11.14 -9.35
C ALA A 213 3.76 -10.73 -10.67
N VAL A 214 2.49 -10.31 -10.59
CA VAL A 214 1.72 -9.84 -11.75
C VAL A 214 2.32 -8.55 -12.33
N GLN A 215 2.68 -7.58 -11.47
CA GLN A 215 3.21 -6.29 -11.90
C GLN A 215 4.60 -6.39 -12.55
N HIS A 216 5.40 -7.38 -12.17
CA HIS A 216 6.76 -7.58 -12.64
C HIS A 216 6.92 -8.75 -13.61
N HIS A 217 5.82 -9.41 -13.98
CA HIS A 217 5.80 -10.58 -14.86
C HIS A 217 6.75 -11.69 -14.37
N MET A 218 6.70 -11.97 -13.06
CA MET A 218 7.52 -12.97 -12.41
C MET A 218 6.72 -14.22 -12.07
N GLU A 219 7.42 -15.34 -11.95
CA GLU A 219 6.85 -16.58 -11.41
C GLU A 219 6.59 -16.41 -9.92
N SER A 220 5.53 -17.03 -9.41
CA SER A 220 5.16 -17.00 -8.00
C SER A 220 4.68 -18.35 -7.51
N ILE A 221 4.88 -18.63 -6.23
CA ILE A 221 4.41 -19.87 -5.63
C ILE A 221 2.92 -19.75 -5.28
N ASP A 222 2.10 -20.69 -5.76
CA ASP A 222 0.68 -20.78 -5.42
C ASP A 222 0.48 -21.34 -4.00
N LEU A 223 0.69 -20.49 -3.00
CA LEU A 223 0.51 -20.87 -1.59
C LEU A 223 -0.98 -21.06 -1.25
N PRO A 224 -1.34 -22.10 -0.47
CA PRO A 224 -2.70 -22.33 -0.02
C PRO A 224 -3.31 -21.11 0.70
N PRO A 225 -4.61 -20.83 0.51
CA PRO A 225 -5.26 -19.70 1.17
C PRO A 225 -5.25 -19.82 2.70
N GLN A 226 -5.07 -21.01 3.26
CA GLN A 226 -4.92 -21.26 4.70
C GLN A 226 -3.65 -20.62 5.30
N ILE A 227 -2.64 -20.31 4.47
CA ILE A 227 -1.35 -19.80 4.95
C ILE A 227 -0.97 -18.46 4.32
N ASN A 228 -1.46 -18.14 3.13
CA ASN A 228 -1.03 -16.96 2.35
C ASN A 228 -1.68 -15.63 2.81
N LEU A 229 -2.47 -15.66 3.87
CA LEU A 229 -3.13 -14.50 4.49
C LEU A 229 -4.14 -13.75 3.59
N SER A 230 -4.66 -14.38 2.53
CA SER A 230 -5.49 -13.68 1.52
C SER A 230 -6.99 -13.73 1.74
N ASP A 231 -7.52 -14.76 2.42
CA ASP A 231 -8.94 -15.05 2.47
C ASP A 231 -9.48 -14.81 3.89
N PRO A 232 -10.37 -13.81 4.09
CA PRO A 232 -11.00 -13.53 5.37
C PRO A 232 -11.69 -14.71 6.04
N LYS A 233 -12.05 -15.77 5.31
CA LYS A 233 -12.64 -16.97 5.94
C LYS A 233 -11.68 -17.68 6.90
N TYR A 234 -10.36 -17.48 6.75
CA TYR A 234 -9.34 -18.08 7.59
C TYR A 234 -8.80 -17.12 8.66
N ASP A 235 -9.45 -15.99 8.92
CA ASP A 235 -9.00 -14.98 9.91
C ASP A 235 -8.65 -15.61 11.27
N ALA A 236 -9.54 -16.47 11.80
CA ALA A 236 -9.30 -17.17 13.07
C ALA A 236 -8.12 -18.16 13.01
N ASP A 237 -7.82 -18.74 11.85
CA ASP A 237 -6.65 -19.60 11.66
C ASP A 237 -5.37 -18.77 11.53
N TYR A 238 -5.42 -17.66 10.80
CA TYR A 238 -4.30 -16.73 10.67
C TYR A 238 -3.87 -16.17 12.03
N ALA A 239 -4.84 -15.88 12.92
CA ALA A 239 -4.58 -15.35 14.25
C ALA A 239 -3.75 -16.29 15.15
N LYS A 240 -3.68 -17.59 14.82
CA LYS A 240 -2.82 -18.57 15.53
C LYS A 240 -1.34 -18.33 15.26
N ALA A 241 -1.01 -17.61 14.19
CA ALA A 241 0.36 -17.25 13.87
C ALA A 241 0.75 -15.88 14.38
N SER A 242 2.05 -15.72 14.63
CA SER A 242 2.58 -14.55 15.27
C SER A 242 3.99 -14.22 14.79
N ALA A 243 4.26 -12.94 14.55
CA ALA A 243 5.59 -12.44 14.25
C ALA A 243 6.12 -11.60 15.41
N LYS A 244 7.33 -11.93 15.88
CA LYS A 244 8.04 -11.14 16.89
C LYS A 244 8.82 -10.02 16.22
N THR A 245 8.52 -8.78 16.59
CA THR A 245 9.15 -7.58 16.05
C THR A 245 9.58 -6.65 17.18
N LYS A 246 10.39 -5.63 16.87
CA LYS A 246 10.68 -4.53 17.80
C LYS A 246 9.42 -3.73 18.18
N ASN A 247 8.35 -3.84 17.40
CA ASN A 247 7.07 -3.18 17.63
C ASN A 247 6.08 -4.04 18.44
N GLY A 248 6.59 -5.11 19.06
CA GLY A 248 5.81 -6.11 19.77
C GLY A 248 5.45 -7.32 18.91
N GLU A 249 4.61 -8.16 19.49
CA GLU A 249 4.12 -9.37 18.88
C GLU A 249 2.91 -9.07 17.98
N LEU A 250 2.97 -9.50 16.72
CA LEU A 250 1.97 -9.21 15.69
C LEU A 250 1.29 -10.51 15.26
N SER A 251 0.03 -10.67 15.63
CA SER A 251 -0.81 -11.81 15.19
C SER A 251 -1.24 -11.66 13.73
N GLY A 252 -1.26 -12.80 13.02
CA GLY A 252 -1.68 -12.92 11.62
C GLY A 252 -3.14 -12.57 11.39
N ARG A 253 -3.43 -12.03 10.21
CA ARG A 253 -4.76 -11.56 9.79
C ARG A 253 -4.85 -11.52 8.26
N PRO A 254 -6.06 -11.42 7.68
CA PRO A 254 -6.23 -11.21 6.26
C PRO A 254 -5.54 -9.92 5.81
N ILE A 255 -4.80 -9.99 4.70
CA ILE A 255 -4.12 -8.84 4.11
C ILE A 255 -5.18 -7.97 3.46
N ILE A 256 -5.52 -6.89 4.15
CA ILE A 256 -6.39 -5.82 3.67
C ILE A 256 -5.61 -4.52 3.74
N TYR A 257 -5.50 -3.85 2.60
CA TYR A 257 -4.89 -2.54 2.49
C TYR A 257 -5.90 -1.49 2.93
N ALA A 258 -5.43 -0.49 3.66
CA ALA A 258 -6.29 0.57 4.16
C ALA A 258 -5.73 1.96 3.86
N VAL A 259 -6.62 2.93 3.75
CA VAL A 259 -6.30 4.34 3.51
C VAL A 259 -6.98 5.23 4.55
N THR A 260 -6.33 6.33 4.92
CA THR A 260 -6.90 7.41 5.75
C THR A 260 -6.37 8.77 5.30
N ILE A 261 -7.03 9.83 5.77
CA ILE A 261 -6.56 11.22 5.71
C ILE A 261 -6.08 11.60 7.11
N PRO A 262 -4.81 12.00 7.29
CA PRO A 262 -4.36 12.51 8.58
C PRO A 262 -5.16 13.75 9.02
N THR A 263 -5.39 13.92 10.33
CA THR A 263 -6.04 15.13 10.88
C THR A 263 -5.22 16.41 10.63
N THR A 264 -3.94 16.25 10.31
CA THR A 264 -2.99 17.31 9.95
C THR A 264 -2.85 17.49 8.42
N ALA A 265 -3.68 16.84 7.61
CA ALA A 265 -3.61 16.93 6.15
C ALA A 265 -3.75 18.40 5.67
N PRO A 266 -2.79 18.92 4.88
CA PRO A 266 -2.88 20.28 4.33
C PRO A 266 -4.06 20.49 3.37
N HIS A 267 -4.43 19.48 2.59
CA HIS A 267 -5.47 19.52 1.56
C HIS A 267 -6.53 18.42 1.78
N PRO A 268 -7.29 18.45 2.88
CA PRO A 268 -8.18 17.34 3.28
C PRO A 268 -9.37 17.14 2.33
N LYS A 269 -9.76 18.14 1.54
CA LYS A 269 -10.80 18.02 0.51
C LYS A 269 -10.26 17.30 -0.73
N LEU A 270 -9.12 17.74 -1.25
CA LEU A 270 -8.45 17.08 -2.37
C LEU A 270 -8.08 15.63 -2.04
N ALA A 271 -7.68 15.36 -0.80
CA ALA A 271 -7.45 14.00 -0.31
C ALA A 271 -8.72 13.13 -0.33
N GLN A 272 -9.89 13.69 -0.01
CA GLN A 272 -11.17 12.99 -0.12
C GLN A 272 -11.51 12.68 -1.58
N GLU A 273 -11.29 13.62 -2.49
CA GLU A 273 -11.50 13.42 -3.93
C GLU A 273 -10.58 12.32 -4.47
N PHE A 274 -9.31 12.31 -4.07
CA PHE A 274 -8.37 11.26 -4.45
C PHE A 274 -8.80 9.89 -3.92
N ILE A 275 -9.20 9.78 -2.66
CA ILE A 275 -9.69 8.50 -2.12
C ILE A 275 -10.99 8.08 -2.84
N ALA A 276 -11.93 8.99 -3.11
CA ALA A 276 -13.14 8.68 -3.84
C ALA A 276 -12.82 8.14 -5.25
N TYR A 277 -11.84 8.76 -5.92
CA TYR A 277 -11.31 8.31 -7.20
C TYR A 277 -10.69 6.89 -7.09
N LEU A 278 -9.84 6.61 -6.10
CA LEU A 278 -9.28 5.27 -5.89
C LEU A 278 -10.35 4.18 -5.69
N LEU A 279 -11.49 4.53 -5.08
CA LEU A 279 -12.61 3.62 -4.85
C LEU A 279 -13.54 3.49 -6.06
N GLY A 280 -13.32 4.26 -7.13
CA GLY A 280 -14.10 4.26 -8.35
C GLY A 280 -14.01 2.93 -9.11
N PRO A 281 -15.06 2.52 -9.85
CA PRO A 281 -15.10 1.23 -10.52
C PRO A 281 -14.06 1.08 -11.65
N ALA A 282 -13.62 2.18 -12.26
CA ALA A 282 -12.56 2.15 -13.27
C ALA A 282 -11.19 1.92 -12.62
N GLU A 283 -10.94 2.58 -11.50
CA GLU A 283 -9.69 2.52 -10.75
C GLU A 283 -9.54 1.14 -10.07
N GLN A 284 -10.64 0.58 -9.56
CA GLN A 284 -10.68 -0.79 -9.06
C GLN A 284 -10.36 -1.84 -10.14
N LYS A 285 -10.69 -1.59 -11.42
CA LYS A 285 -10.24 -2.45 -12.53
C LYS A 285 -8.74 -2.35 -12.77
N VAL A 286 -8.17 -1.15 -12.68
CA VAL A 286 -6.71 -0.96 -12.78
C VAL A 286 -5.99 -1.68 -11.63
N ILE A 287 -6.51 -1.55 -10.41
CA ILE A 287 -6.02 -2.25 -9.22
C ILE A 287 -6.06 -3.77 -9.41
N ALA A 288 -7.19 -4.32 -9.88
CA ALA A 288 -7.34 -5.75 -10.16
C ALA A 288 -6.36 -6.24 -11.24
N ALA A 289 -6.16 -5.44 -12.30
CA ALA A 289 -5.21 -5.76 -13.38
C ALA A 289 -3.75 -5.79 -12.90
N ASN A 290 -3.44 -5.08 -11.81
CA ASN A 290 -2.14 -5.11 -11.14
C ASN A 290 -2.02 -6.22 -10.08
N GLY A 291 -2.93 -7.20 -10.08
CA GLY A 291 -2.82 -8.44 -9.32
C GLY A 291 -3.31 -8.37 -7.87
N PHE A 292 -3.79 -7.21 -7.41
CA PHE A 292 -4.48 -7.09 -6.13
C PHE A 292 -5.83 -7.79 -6.15
N ILE A 293 -6.32 -8.19 -4.97
CA ILE A 293 -7.61 -8.84 -4.80
C ILE A 293 -8.67 -7.78 -4.52
N PRO A 294 -9.63 -7.51 -5.41
CA PRO A 294 -10.67 -6.54 -5.15
C PRO A 294 -11.57 -7.00 -3.99
N LEU A 295 -11.97 -6.07 -3.14
CA LEU A 295 -13.02 -6.34 -2.17
C LEU A 295 -14.38 -6.26 -2.85
N LYS A 296 -15.37 -7.00 -2.34
CA LYS A 296 -16.77 -6.85 -2.78
C LYS A 296 -17.26 -5.41 -2.61
N GLN A 297 -16.78 -4.77 -1.55
CA GLN A 297 -17.05 -3.37 -1.20
C GLN A 297 -15.98 -2.87 -0.22
N PRO A 298 -15.65 -1.57 -0.23
CA PRO A 298 -14.77 -0.98 0.76
C PRO A 298 -15.36 -1.02 2.19
N TYR A 299 -14.52 -1.32 3.17
CA TYR A 299 -14.88 -1.42 4.59
C TYR A 299 -14.39 -0.18 5.36
N ALA A 300 -15.24 0.42 6.19
CA ALA A 300 -14.89 1.58 7.01
C ALA A 300 -14.75 1.21 8.49
N MET A 301 -13.58 1.51 9.07
CA MET A 301 -13.40 1.58 10.51
C MET A 301 -13.83 2.95 11.03
N ASN A 302 -14.55 2.97 12.15
CA ASN A 302 -15.17 4.19 12.71
C ASN A 302 -15.96 4.96 11.64
N ARG A 303 -16.89 4.26 10.98
CA ARG A 303 -17.61 4.74 9.79
C ARG A 303 -18.36 6.06 10.00
N ASP A 304 -18.81 6.34 11.23
CA ASP A 304 -19.43 7.60 11.63
C ASP A 304 -18.50 8.82 11.48
N LYS A 305 -17.18 8.60 11.50
CA LYS A 305 -16.14 9.62 11.36
C LYS A 305 -15.61 9.77 9.93
N VAL A 306 -15.84 8.78 9.06
CA VAL A 306 -15.48 8.85 7.64
C VAL A 306 -16.24 10.02 6.98
N PRO A 307 -15.59 10.89 6.17
CA PRO A 307 -16.27 11.98 5.47
C PRO A 307 -17.49 11.51 4.66
N ALA A 308 -18.54 12.33 4.60
CA ALA A 308 -19.85 11.90 4.12
C ALA A 308 -19.81 11.30 2.70
N ASP A 309 -19.00 11.84 1.80
CA ASP A 309 -18.90 11.36 0.42
C ASP A 309 -18.17 10.02 0.32
N LEU A 310 -17.12 9.80 1.11
CA LEU A 310 -16.45 8.51 1.23
C LEU A 310 -17.32 7.48 1.97
N ARG A 311 -18.11 7.92 2.96
CA ARG A 311 -18.99 7.05 3.74
C ARG A 311 -20.08 6.38 2.89
N LYS A 312 -20.53 7.05 1.82
CA LYS A 312 -21.48 6.50 0.84
C LYS A 312 -20.88 5.37 0.00
N LEU A 313 -19.55 5.34 -0.15
CA LEU A 313 -18.80 4.33 -0.90
C LEU A 313 -18.38 3.12 -0.06
N THR A 314 -18.72 3.11 1.24
CA THR A 314 -18.22 2.13 2.21
C THR A 314 -19.35 1.52 3.03
N VAL A 315 -19.11 0.29 3.49
CA VAL A 315 -19.90 -0.36 4.53
C VAL A 315 -19.13 -0.42 5.85
N ALA A 316 -19.80 -0.80 6.93
CA ALA A 316 -19.11 -1.04 8.20
C ALA A 316 -18.09 -2.19 8.08
N TRP A 317 -16.96 -2.07 8.78
CA TRP A 317 -16.00 -3.17 8.89
C TRP A 317 -16.68 -4.41 9.48
N PRO A 318 -16.48 -5.61 8.90
CA PRO A 318 -17.05 -6.84 9.44
C PRO A 318 -16.54 -7.08 10.87
N LYS A 319 -17.42 -7.53 11.76
CA LYS A 319 -17.08 -7.85 13.14
C LYS A 319 -16.38 -9.20 13.24
#